data_AF-A0A956JWK0-F1
#
_entry.id   AF-A0A956JWK0-F1
#
_cell.length_a   1.000
_cell.length_b   1.000
_cell.length_c   1.000
_cell.angle_alpha   90.00
_cell.angle_beta   90.00
_cell.angle_gamma   90.00
#
_symmetry.space_group_name_H-M   'P 1'
#
loop_
_entity.id
_entity.type
_entity.pdbx_description
1 polymer ?
#
loop_
_entity_poly.entity_id
_entity_poly.type
_entity_poly.pdbx_seq_one_letter_code
_entity_poly.pdbx_strand_id
1 'polypeptide(L)'
;MRDHAVAGGVALALALVAAACGSSAAPDDAHVPDATTVDADPTPYLSQTGLYADIATKALASDLIDLTPRYPLWSDGAVKRRWLRLPPGTTIDTSDMDHWTLPVGAQLFKEFRAPDGTYLETRLIERVAMTGDDDDDYWRGAFIWRADASDAVFAPEGGENVNGTPHDVPTQVQCATCHGGETGFMLGVSLVQLSGPGEGTRVADLVAADRLSDPPVAEFVTPGDATTAAALGYLHANCGHCHNEGGAAWPDVDMTLRLSADDTSPESTALWQATVGVEVTRFTSPGIVYRVAPGDPDASAVVVRMSVRGTHDQMPPLATEVVHADGVEAVRAWITAL
;
A
#
# COMPACT_ATOMS: atom_id res chain seq x y z
N MET A 1 86.82 -32.88 -10.94
CA MET A 1 86.31 -31.98 -12.00
C MET A 1 85.11 -31.26 -11.42
N ARG A 2 85.21 -29.92 -11.35
CA ARG A 2 84.15 -28.88 -11.48
C ARG A 2 82.77 -29.15 -10.88
N ASP A 3 82.05 -28.24 -10.23
CA ASP A 3 82.21 -26.85 -9.84
C ASP A 3 80.95 -26.51 -8.99
N HIS A 4 81.11 -25.59 -8.04
CA HIS A 4 80.17 -24.57 -7.55
C HIS A 4 78.64 -24.83 -7.38
N ALA A 5 78.23 -24.74 -6.10
CA ALA A 5 77.17 -23.89 -5.51
C ALA A 5 75.86 -23.62 -6.26
N VAL A 6 74.72 -23.81 -5.58
CA VAL A 6 73.72 -22.75 -5.27
C VAL A 6 72.89 -23.19 -4.06
N ALA A 7 72.79 -22.33 -3.05
CA ALA A 7 71.85 -22.41 -1.95
C ALA A 7 70.50 -21.80 -2.39
N GLY A 8 69.41 -22.54 -2.22
CA GLY A 8 68.04 -22.05 -2.42
C GLY A 8 67.20 -22.41 -1.20
N GLY A 9 66.99 -21.44 -0.31
CA GLY A 9 66.05 -21.56 0.80
C GLY A 9 64.63 -21.47 0.28
N VAL A 10 63.83 -22.53 0.49
CA VAL A 10 62.40 -22.52 0.24
C VAL A 10 61.71 -22.06 1.54
N ALA A 11 61.18 -20.84 1.52
CA ALA A 11 60.30 -20.35 2.57
C ALA A 11 58.95 -21.06 2.46
N LEU A 12 58.59 -21.82 3.50
CA LEU A 12 57.30 -22.48 3.64
C LEU A 12 56.27 -21.43 4.07
N ALA A 13 55.53 -20.88 3.11
CA ALA A 13 54.37 -20.03 3.39
C ALA A 13 53.19 -20.91 3.83
N LEU A 14 52.79 -20.80 5.11
CA LEU A 14 51.52 -21.33 5.61
C LEU A 14 50.37 -20.55 4.93
N ALA A 15 49.74 -21.17 3.94
CA ALA A 15 48.45 -20.71 3.42
C ALA A 15 47.35 -21.12 4.40
N LEU A 16 46.81 -20.16 5.17
CA LEU A 16 45.53 -20.34 5.84
C LEU A 16 44.44 -20.45 4.75
N VAL A 17 43.87 -21.64 4.61
CA VAL A 17 42.64 -21.85 3.86
C VAL A 17 41.49 -21.35 4.73
N ALA A 18 41.11 -20.09 4.56
CA ALA A 18 39.83 -19.60 5.04
C ALA A 18 38.73 -20.22 4.17
N ALA A 19 37.93 -21.10 4.76
CA ALA A 19 36.71 -21.61 4.16
C ALA A 19 35.77 -20.42 3.89
N ALA A 20 35.64 -20.04 2.63
CA ALA A 20 34.60 -19.14 2.19
C ALA A 20 33.27 -19.90 2.28
N CYS A 21 32.54 -19.69 3.38
CA CYS A 21 31.11 -19.95 3.41
C CYS A 21 30.46 -18.95 2.45
N GLY A 22 30.25 -19.36 1.20
CA GLY A 22 29.41 -18.64 0.27
C GLY A 22 27.97 -18.74 0.75
N SER A 23 27.51 -17.76 1.51
CA SER A 23 26.09 -17.48 1.67
C SER A 23 25.57 -17.00 0.32
N SER A 24 24.94 -17.91 -0.43
CA SER A 24 24.11 -17.53 -1.58
C SER A 24 22.91 -16.75 -1.05
N ALA A 25 23.02 -15.43 -1.01
CA ALA A 25 21.85 -14.57 -0.91
C ALA A 25 20.99 -14.84 -2.16
N ALA A 26 19.78 -15.33 -1.95
CA ALA A 26 18.75 -15.29 -2.98
C ALA A 26 18.44 -13.81 -3.30
N PRO A 27 18.10 -13.47 -4.55
CA PRO A 27 17.74 -12.10 -4.90
C PRO A 27 16.51 -11.64 -4.10
N ASP A 28 16.59 -10.46 -3.50
CA ASP A 28 15.50 -9.79 -2.78
C ASP A 28 14.37 -9.42 -3.74
N ASP A 29 13.16 -9.94 -3.53
CA ASP A 29 11.95 -9.61 -4.33
C ASP A 29 11.20 -8.37 -3.80
N ALA A 30 11.95 -7.41 -3.26
CA ALA A 30 11.54 -6.02 -3.10
C ALA A 30 12.76 -5.22 -2.66
N HIS A 31 13.48 -4.61 -3.60
CA HIS A 31 14.41 -3.55 -3.24
C HIS A 31 13.58 -2.35 -2.74
N VAL A 32 13.45 -2.23 -1.41
CA VAL A 32 13.04 -0.97 -0.78
C VAL A 32 14.19 0.01 -1.06
N PRO A 33 13.99 1.07 -1.87
CA PRO A 33 15.07 1.98 -2.22
C PRO A 33 15.65 2.64 -0.98
N ASP A 34 16.98 2.78 -0.93
CA ASP A 34 17.65 3.58 0.10
C ASP A 34 17.21 5.05 -0.05
N ALA A 35 16.75 5.66 1.05
CA ALA A 35 16.01 6.92 1.06
C ALA A 35 16.88 8.13 0.65
N THR A 36 16.43 8.94 -0.33
CA THR A 36 17.27 10.06 -0.80
C THR A 36 16.78 11.49 -0.57
N THR A 37 15.56 11.80 -0.13
CA THR A 37 15.21 13.17 0.33
C THR A 37 13.91 13.23 1.15
N VAL A 38 13.94 13.94 2.28
CA VAL A 38 12.76 14.37 3.05
C VAL A 38 12.34 15.76 2.57
N ASP A 39 11.07 15.94 2.22
CA ASP A 39 10.52 17.26 1.88
C ASP A 39 10.17 18.00 3.18
N ALA A 40 10.84 19.13 3.41
CA ALA A 40 10.57 19.98 4.56
C ALA A 40 9.16 20.60 4.45
N ASP A 41 8.24 20.19 5.33
CA ASP A 41 6.94 20.84 5.48
C ASP A 41 7.06 22.11 6.35
N PRO A 42 6.54 23.27 5.92
CA PRO A 42 6.40 24.45 6.77
C PRO A 42 5.42 24.27 7.96
N THR A 43 4.62 23.20 8.02
CA THR A 43 3.62 22.95 9.08
C THR A 43 4.05 21.87 10.09
N PRO A 44 4.71 22.23 11.21
CA PRO A 44 5.16 21.23 12.20
C PRO A 44 4.03 20.48 12.91
N TYR A 45 2.78 20.99 12.88
CA TYR A 45 1.66 20.44 13.64
C TYR A 45 0.41 20.20 12.79
N LEU A 46 -0.33 19.13 13.11
CA LEU A 46 -1.57 18.77 12.43
C LEU A 46 -2.62 19.87 12.55
N SER A 47 -2.67 20.59 13.67
CA SER A 47 -3.53 21.76 13.87
C SER A 47 -3.35 22.88 12.83
N GLN A 48 -2.23 22.90 12.11
CA GLN A 48 -1.91 23.90 11.09
C GLN A 48 -2.29 23.47 9.67
N THR A 49 -2.67 22.21 9.47
CA THR A 49 -3.03 21.63 8.15
C THR A 49 -4.44 22.02 7.71
N GLY A 50 -5.26 22.56 8.62
CA GLY A 50 -6.65 22.90 8.37
C GLY A 50 -7.63 21.72 8.46
N LEU A 51 -7.21 20.50 8.81
CA LEU A 51 -8.14 19.38 9.07
C LEU A 51 -9.18 19.74 10.15
N TYR A 52 -8.71 20.38 11.22
CA TYR A 52 -9.55 20.76 12.35
C TYR A 52 -9.81 22.27 12.33
N ALA A 53 -11.08 22.67 12.44
CA ALA A 53 -11.44 24.05 12.77
C ALA A 53 -11.08 24.38 14.22
N ASP A 54 -11.17 23.39 15.11
CA ASP A 54 -10.66 23.45 16.48
C ASP A 54 -10.17 22.05 16.89
N ILE A 55 -8.84 21.89 16.99
CA ILE A 55 -8.24 20.61 17.35
C ILE A 55 -8.46 20.25 18.83
N ALA A 56 -8.66 21.22 19.71
CA ALA A 56 -8.85 20.96 21.14
C ALA A 56 -10.16 20.21 21.37
N THR A 57 -11.21 20.60 20.65
CA THR A 57 -12.52 19.92 20.66
C THR A 57 -12.66 18.85 19.58
N LYS A 58 -11.65 18.68 18.72
CA LYS A 58 -11.66 17.80 17.54
C LYS A 58 -12.80 18.14 16.56
N ALA A 59 -13.20 19.42 16.53
CA ALA A 59 -14.15 19.93 15.56
C ALA A 59 -13.48 20.01 14.18
N LEU A 60 -13.96 19.19 13.25
CA LEU A 60 -13.49 19.14 11.88
C LEU A 60 -13.82 20.45 11.13
N ALA A 61 -13.01 20.78 10.14
CA ALA A 61 -13.34 21.85 9.20
C ALA A 61 -14.62 21.48 8.41
N SER A 62 -15.45 22.48 8.11
CA SER A 62 -16.78 22.29 7.54
C SER A 62 -16.80 21.98 6.05
N ASP A 63 -15.66 22.10 5.38
CA ASP A 63 -15.47 21.93 3.94
C ASP A 63 -14.95 20.53 3.55
N LEU A 64 -14.88 19.62 4.52
CA LEU A 64 -14.39 18.27 4.34
C LEU A 64 -15.48 17.33 3.82
N ILE A 65 -15.10 16.51 2.84
CA ILE A 65 -15.89 15.41 2.29
C ILE A 65 -15.44 14.12 3.00
N ASP A 66 -16.33 13.48 3.76
CA ASP A 66 -16.02 12.22 4.44
C ASP A 66 -15.94 11.07 3.43
N LEU A 67 -14.88 10.26 3.53
CA LEU A 67 -14.60 9.17 2.58
C LEU A 67 -14.43 7.84 3.29
N THR A 68 -15.18 6.83 2.86
CA THR A 68 -15.00 5.45 3.31
C THR A 68 -14.91 4.51 2.11
N PRO A 69 -13.68 4.09 1.72
CA PRO A 69 -13.48 3.12 0.66
C PRO A 69 -14.27 1.83 0.96
N ARG A 70 -14.90 1.25 -0.06
CA ARG A 70 -15.64 -0.01 0.05
C ARG A 70 -14.76 -1.14 0.56
N TYR A 71 -13.50 -1.17 0.10
CA TYR A 71 -12.51 -2.15 0.53
C TYR A 71 -11.43 -1.46 1.36
N PRO A 72 -11.49 -1.56 2.70
CA PRO A 72 -10.54 -0.89 3.56
C PRO A 72 -9.18 -1.59 3.58
N LEU A 73 -8.11 -0.81 3.55
CA LEU A 73 -6.75 -1.28 3.84
C LEU A 73 -6.66 -1.81 5.28
N TRP A 74 -6.11 -3.01 5.46
CA TRP A 74 -5.73 -3.58 6.74
C TRP A 74 -4.54 -2.83 7.35
N SER A 75 -4.59 -2.59 8.66
CA SER A 75 -3.52 -1.87 9.38
C SER A 75 -3.57 -2.28 10.86
N ASP A 76 -3.37 -3.56 11.14
CA ASP A 76 -3.30 -4.13 12.50
C ASP A 76 -4.46 -3.76 13.44
N GLY A 77 -5.68 -3.80 12.89
CA GLY A 77 -6.89 -3.47 13.64
C GLY A 77 -7.15 -1.97 13.82
N ALA A 78 -6.29 -1.08 13.30
CA ALA A 78 -6.52 0.35 13.39
C ALA A 78 -7.81 0.77 12.68
N VAL A 79 -8.65 1.52 13.40
CA VAL A 79 -9.85 2.18 12.90
C VAL A 79 -9.42 3.43 12.14
N LYS A 80 -10.03 3.69 10.98
CA LYS A 80 -9.59 4.74 10.07
C LYS A 80 -10.75 5.64 9.65
N ARG A 81 -10.54 6.95 9.71
CA ARG A 81 -11.42 7.97 9.12
C ARG A 81 -10.65 8.72 8.05
N ARG A 82 -11.32 9.13 6.97
CA ARG A 82 -10.67 9.83 5.86
C ARG A 82 -11.51 11.00 5.41
N TRP A 83 -10.83 12.06 4.98
CA TRP A 83 -11.48 13.24 4.47
C TRP A 83 -10.77 13.75 3.24
N LEU A 84 -11.54 14.19 2.26
CA LEU A 84 -11.07 14.93 1.11
C LEU A 84 -11.48 16.39 1.25
N ARG A 85 -10.54 17.30 1.02
CA ARG A 85 -10.82 18.71 0.76
C ARG A 85 -10.53 18.99 -0.71
N LEU A 86 -11.48 19.63 -1.38
CA LEU A 86 -11.29 20.19 -2.71
C LEU A 86 -11.19 21.71 -2.63
N PRO A 87 -10.28 22.34 -3.39
CA PRO A 87 -10.30 23.79 -3.58
C PRO A 87 -11.69 24.28 -4.04
N PRO A 88 -12.11 25.49 -3.68
CA PRO A 88 -13.40 26.03 -4.12
C PRO A 88 -13.50 26.09 -5.65
N GLY A 89 -14.58 25.53 -6.20
CA GLY A 89 -14.86 25.56 -7.64
C GLY A 89 -14.08 24.57 -8.50
N THR A 90 -13.28 23.68 -7.91
CA THR A 90 -12.59 22.61 -8.65
C THR A 90 -13.34 21.29 -8.59
N THR A 91 -12.99 20.42 -9.55
CA THR A 91 -13.50 19.05 -9.70
C THR A 91 -12.34 18.06 -9.68
N ILE A 92 -12.64 16.80 -9.36
CA ILE A 92 -11.75 15.66 -9.55
C ILE A 92 -11.75 15.32 -11.04
N ASP A 93 -10.57 15.14 -11.63
CA ASP A 93 -10.45 14.62 -12.98
C ASP A 93 -10.75 13.12 -12.97
N THR A 94 -11.80 12.75 -13.68
CA THR A 94 -12.28 11.37 -13.83
C THR A 94 -12.32 10.96 -15.29
N SER A 95 -11.52 11.59 -16.16
CA SER A 95 -11.42 11.20 -17.57
C SER A 95 -10.88 9.77 -17.76
N ASP A 96 -10.09 9.30 -16.79
CA ASP A 96 -9.72 7.90 -16.59
C ASP A 96 -10.46 7.35 -15.36
N MET A 97 -11.26 6.29 -15.54
CA MET A 97 -12.07 5.72 -14.46
C MET A 97 -11.28 4.86 -13.48
N ASP A 98 -10.10 4.39 -13.87
CA ASP A 98 -9.19 3.64 -13.03
C ASP A 98 -8.28 4.56 -12.21
N HIS A 99 -7.95 5.73 -12.75
CA HIS A 99 -6.97 6.66 -12.19
C HIS A 99 -7.53 8.08 -12.03
N TRP A 100 -8.23 8.32 -10.92
CA TRP A 100 -8.78 9.64 -10.63
C TRP A 100 -7.69 10.58 -10.12
N THR A 101 -7.62 11.77 -10.71
CA THR A 101 -6.61 12.77 -10.36
C THR A 101 -7.23 13.94 -9.62
N LEU A 102 -6.69 14.25 -8.44
CA LEU A 102 -7.16 15.37 -7.63
C LEU A 102 -6.62 16.71 -8.18
N PRO A 103 -7.39 17.81 -8.11
CA PRO A 103 -6.92 19.12 -8.55
C PRO A 103 -5.86 19.67 -7.59
N VAL A 104 -4.95 20.53 -8.10
CA VAL A 104 -3.93 21.22 -7.29
C VAL A 104 -4.56 21.94 -6.10
N GLY A 105 -4.00 21.74 -4.91
CA GLY A 105 -4.48 22.24 -3.62
C GLY A 105 -5.51 21.32 -2.94
N ALA A 106 -5.89 20.20 -3.55
CA ALA A 106 -6.69 19.19 -2.88
C ALA A 106 -5.88 18.48 -1.81
N GLN A 107 -6.55 18.13 -0.70
CA GLN A 107 -5.94 17.47 0.45
C GLN A 107 -6.72 16.21 0.81
N LEU A 108 -6.04 15.08 0.95
CA LEU A 108 -6.58 13.86 1.52
C LEU A 108 -5.98 13.62 2.91
N PHE A 109 -6.85 13.53 3.90
CA PHE A 109 -6.50 13.20 5.28
C PHE A 109 -6.90 11.75 5.58
N LYS A 110 -6.08 11.04 6.35
CA LYS A 110 -6.38 9.71 6.88
C LYS A 110 -5.93 9.61 8.33
N GLU A 111 -6.89 9.60 9.24
CA GLU A 111 -6.63 9.43 10.67
C GLU A 111 -6.72 7.96 11.06
N PHE A 112 -5.77 7.52 11.89
CA PHE A 112 -5.69 6.18 12.44
C PHE A 112 -5.87 6.24 13.96
N ARG A 113 -6.70 5.34 14.47
CA ARG A 113 -6.90 5.12 15.90
C ARG A 113 -6.79 3.64 16.23
N ALA A 114 -6.32 3.34 17.44
CA ALA A 114 -6.44 2.00 17.98
C ALA A 114 -7.92 1.63 18.22
N PRO A 115 -8.27 0.34 18.32
CA PRO A 115 -9.64 -0.10 18.60
C PRO A 115 -10.27 0.51 19.86
N ASP A 116 -9.45 0.86 20.85
CA ASP A 116 -9.90 1.50 22.09
C ASP A 116 -10.12 3.03 21.97
N GLY A 117 -9.86 3.60 20.80
CA GLY A 117 -10.01 5.02 20.50
C GLY A 117 -8.76 5.86 20.68
N THR A 118 -7.63 5.28 21.10
CA THR A 118 -6.33 5.98 21.20
C THR A 118 -5.92 6.52 19.84
N TYR A 119 -5.57 7.81 19.76
CA TYR A 119 -5.07 8.43 18.53
C TYR A 119 -3.66 7.92 18.22
N LEU A 120 -3.38 7.58 16.96
CA LEU A 120 -2.09 7.03 16.54
C LEU A 120 -1.37 8.01 15.62
N GLU A 121 -1.88 8.17 14.39
CA GLU A 121 -1.35 9.09 13.39
C GLU A 121 -2.47 9.72 12.56
N THR A 122 -2.14 10.80 11.87
CA THR A 122 -2.92 11.31 10.75
C THR A 122 -1.99 11.54 9.56
N ARG A 123 -2.32 10.94 8.41
CA ARG A 123 -1.60 11.17 7.16
C ARG A 123 -2.29 12.26 6.36
N LEU A 124 -1.50 13.07 5.68
CA LEU A 124 -1.93 14.08 4.73
C LEU A 124 -1.20 13.84 3.40
N ILE A 125 -1.95 13.82 2.31
CA ILE A 125 -1.46 13.96 0.94
C ILE A 125 -2.08 15.22 0.38
N GLU A 126 -1.26 16.13 -0.13
CA GLU A 126 -1.70 17.36 -0.79
C GLU A 126 -1.20 17.37 -2.23
N ARG A 127 -2.11 17.58 -3.18
CA ARG A 127 -1.72 17.82 -4.57
C ARG A 127 -1.09 19.20 -4.67
N VAL A 128 0.16 19.26 -5.12
CA VAL A 128 0.91 20.51 -5.31
C VAL A 128 1.13 20.77 -6.81
N ALA A 129 1.91 21.79 -7.15
CA ALA A 129 2.30 22.10 -8.53
C ALA A 129 3.76 22.57 -8.53
N MET A 130 4.69 21.62 -8.43
CA MET A 130 6.12 21.86 -8.22
C MET A 130 6.95 21.56 -9.46
N THR A 131 6.64 20.47 -10.16
CA THR A 131 7.40 19.96 -11.31
C THR A 131 6.61 20.08 -12.62
N GLY A 132 5.28 20.14 -12.54
CA GLY A 132 4.39 20.07 -13.71
C GLY A 132 4.17 18.64 -14.21
N ASP A 133 4.65 17.64 -13.47
CA ASP A 133 4.32 16.23 -13.64
C ASP A 133 3.26 15.84 -12.62
N ASP A 134 2.09 15.44 -13.11
CA ASP A 134 0.92 15.16 -12.31
C ASP A 134 1.12 14.01 -11.32
N ASP A 135 2.02 13.07 -11.61
CA ASP A 135 2.29 11.91 -10.75
C ASP A 135 3.31 12.20 -9.65
N ASP A 136 4.20 13.18 -9.87
CA ASP A 136 5.22 13.60 -8.90
C ASP A 136 4.77 14.79 -8.03
N ASP A 137 3.73 15.51 -8.43
CA ASP A 137 3.27 16.74 -7.80
C ASP A 137 2.38 16.50 -6.56
N TYR A 138 2.91 15.76 -5.58
CA TYR A 138 2.27 15.52 -4.28
C TYR A 138 3.21 15.74 -3.10
N TRP A 139 2.79 16.62 -2.18
CA TRP A 139 3.33 16.60 -0.83
C TRP A 139 2.63 15.50 -0.01
N ARG A 140 3.38 14.80 0.83
CA ARG A 140 2.88 13.70 1.65
C ARG A 140 3.54 13.71 3.01
N GLY A 141 2.81 13.35 4.06
CA GLY A 141 3.36 13.31 5.40
C GLY A 141 2.48 12.59 6.39
N ALA A 142 3.11 12.08 7.45
CA ALA A 142 2.43 11.53 8.62
C ALA A 142 2.65 12.44 9.83
N PHE A 143 1.61 12.63 10.62
CA PHE A 143 1.64 13.36 11.89
C PHE A 143 1.35 12.36 13.01
N ILE A 144 2.28 12.19 13.95
CA ILE A 144 2.11 11.29 15.10
C ILE A 144 1.46 12.05 16.24
N TRP A 145 0.35 11.52 16.75
CA TRP A 145 -0.39 12.16 17.85
C TRP A 145 0.38 12.10 19.16
N ARG A 146 0.36 13.21 19.91
CA ARG A 146 0.86 13.22 21.29
C ARG A 146 0.01 12.29 22.16
N ALA A 147 0.62 11.76 23.22
CA ALA A 147 -0.05 10.88 24.17
C ALA A 147 -1.29 11.51 24.86
N ASP A 148 -1.34 12.84 24.98
CA ASP A 148 -2.49 13.58 25.52
C ASP A 148 -3.55 13.94 24.46
N ALA A 149 -3.33 13.52 23.21
CA ALA A 149 -4.13 13.83 22.03
C ALA A 149 -4.40 15.34 21.82
N SER A 150 -3.53 16.22 22.34
CA SER A 150 -3.67 17.67 22.18
C SER A 150 -3.45 18.13 20.74
N ASP A 151 -2.50 17.49 20.05
CA ASP A 151 -2.15 17.71 18.64
C ASP A 151 -1.34 16.51 18.11
N ALA A 152 -0.96 16.55 16.84
CA ALA A 152 -0.01 15.64 16.24
C ALA A 152 1.16 16.39 15.60
N VAL A 153 2.35 15.79 15.60
CA VAL A 153 3.60 16.40 15.11
C VAL A 153 4.03 15.72 13.83
N PHE A 154 4.41 16.51 12.81
CA PHE A 154 4.94 15.96 11.57
C PHE A 154 6.17 15.07 11.86
N ALA A 155 6.15 13.85 11.33
CA ALA A 155 7.11 12.80 11.61
C ALA A 155 7.68 12.22 10.29
N PRO A 156 8.65 12.91 9.66
CA PRO A 156 9.20 12.49 8.38
C PRO A 156 9.93 11.14 8.46
N GLU A 157 10.51 10.83 9.61
CA GLU A 157 11.19 9.56 9.90
C GLU A 157 10.23 8.44 10.32
N GLY A 158 8.92 8.68 10.30
CA GLY A 158 7.93 7.72 10.78
C GLY A 158 8.00 7.49 12.28
N GLY A 159 7.54 6.32 12.72
CA GLY A 159 7.60 5.91 14.12
C GLY A 159 7.13 4.48 14.31
N GLU A 160 7.84 3.73 15.13
CA GLU A 160 7.48 2.35 15.46
C GLU A 160 6.62 2.29 16.73
N ASN A 161 5.69 1.35 16.75
CA ASN A 161 4.86 1.05 17.91
C ASN A 161 4.21 2.29 18.57
N VAL A 162 3.64 3.20 17.75
CA VAL A 162 3.25 4.53 18.22
C VAL A 162 2.16 4.45 19.28
N ASN A 163 2.29 5.32 20.29
CA ASN A 163 1.40 5.40 21.45
C ASN A 163 1.18 4.07 22.18
N GLY A 164 2.19 3.19 22.19
CA GLY A 164 2.18 1.93 22.93
C GLY A 164 1.35 0.83 22.27
N THR A 165 1.09 0.96 20.98
CA THR A 165 0.37 -0.03 20.15
C THR A 165 1.32 -0.67 19.14
N PRO A 166 0.98 -1.79 18.50
CA PRO A 166 1.77 -2.37 17.41
C PRO A 166 1.73 -1.56 16.08
N HIS A 167 1.14 -0.37 16.06
CA HIS A 167 0.96 0.40 14.84
C HIS A 167 2.24 1.14 14.46
N ASP A 168 2.77 0.81 13.30
CA ASP A 168 3.92 1.51 12.72
C ASP A 168 3.49 2.57 11.72
N VAL A 169 4.18 3.70 11.78
CA VAL A 169 4.02 4.85 10.88
C VAL A 169 5.19 4.82 9.89
N PRO A 170 4.93 4.68 8.58
CA PRO A 170 5.99 4.67 7.58
C PRO A 170 6.68 6.04 7.49
N THR A 171 7.93 6.05 7.06
CA THR A 171 8.65 7.29 6.74
C THR A 171 8.01 7.99 5.54
N GLN A 172 8.27 9.29 5.41
CA GLN A 172 7.77 10.08 4.27
C GLN A 172 8.25 9.52 2.91
N VAL A 173 9.47 8.98 2.88
CA VAL A 173 10.05 8.38 1.68
C VAL A 173 9.36 7.05 1.36
N GLN A 174 9.06 6.23 2.37
CA GLN A 174 8.35 4.95 2.20
C GLN A 174 6.93 5.10 1.67
N CYS A 175 6.33 6.31 1.72
CA CYS A 175 5.03 6.54 1.09
C CYS A 175 5.05 6.18 -0.42
N ALA A 176 6.16 6.46 -1.12
CA ALA A 176 6.30 6.16 -2.55
C ALA A 176 6.30 4.64 -2.83
N THR A 177 6.69 3.79 -1.88
CA THR A 177 6.66 2.34 -2.04
C THR A 177 5.25 1.83 -2.34
N CYS A 178 4.23 2.45 -1.76
CA CYS A 178 2.84 2.09 -2.00
C CYS A 178 2.18 2.97 -3.07
N HIS A 179 2.50 4.27 -3.09
CA HIS A 179 1.79 5.26 -3.89
C HIS A 179 2.43 5.56 -5.25
N GLY A 180 3.74 5.33 -5.43
CA GLY A 180 4.47 5.73 -6.65
C GLY A 180 4.11 4.94 -7.90
N GLY A 181 3.38 3.82 -7.75
CA GLY A 181 2.82 3.03 -8.86
C GLY A 181 1.35 3.33 -9.14
N GLU A 182 0.83 4.45 -8.63
CA GLU A 182 -0.54 4.91 -8.87
C GLU A 182 -0.49 6.21 -9.65
N THR A 183 -1.10 6.24 -10.83
CA THR A 183 -1.33 7.48 -11.55
C THR A 183 -2.22 8.39 -10.70
N GLY A 184 -1.79 9.62 -10.49
CA GLY A 184 -2.42 10.54 -9.55
C GLY A 184 -2.15 10.24 -8.07
N PHE A 185 -1.29 9.27 -7.72
CA PHE A 185 -0.79 9.00 -6.36
C PHE A 185 -1.86 8.65 -5.30
N MET A 186 -3.13 8.43 -5.69
CA MET A 186 -4.26 8.28 -4.76
C MET A 186 -4.69 6.82 -4.55
N LEU A 187 -4.39 6.27 -3.38
CA LEU A 187 -4.85 4.92 -3.00
C LEU A 187 -6.18 4.99 -2.21
N GLY A 188 -7.31 4.81 -2.90
CA GLY A 188 -8.63 4.67 -2.27
C GLY A 188 -9.69 5.68 -2.70
N VAL A 189 -9.39 6.55 -3.67
CA VAL A 189 -10.34 7.47 -4.31
C VAL A 189 -10.42 7.09 -5.78
N SER A 190 -11.37 6.23 -6.12
CA SER A 190 -11.59 5.73 -7.48
C SER A 190 -13.02 5.24 -7.66
N LEU A 191 -13.42 4.97 -8.90
CA LEU A 191 -14.73 4.39 -9.19
C LEU A 191 -14.92 3.05 -8.45
N VAL A 192 -13.90 2.18 -8.45
CA VAL A 192 -13.91 0.87 -7.77
C VAL A 192 -14.16 1.01 -6.27
N GLN A 193 -13.55 2.00 -5.62
CA GLN A 193 -13.59 2.15 -4.16
C GLN A 193 -14.81 2.93 -3.65
N LEU A 194 -15.40 3.79 -4.47
CA LEU A 194 -16.50 4.68 -4.05
C LEU A 194 -17.87 4.32 -4.62
N SER A 195 -17.95 3.33 -5.51
CA SER A 195 -19.22 2.80 -6.03
C SER A 195 -20.02 2.06 -4.96
N GLY A 196 -21.33 1.89 -5.20
CA GLY A 196 -22.28 1.08 -4.44
C GLY A 196 -22.54 1.54 -3.01
N PRO A 197 -23.26 0.72 -2.22
CA PRO A 197 -23.67 1.10 -0.89
C PRO A 197 -22.50 1.11 0.10
N GLY A 198 -22.56 2.01 1.08
CA GLY A 198 -21.68 2.01 2.26
C GLY A 198 -21.66 3.39 2.94
N GLU A 199 -20.86 3.52 4.00
CA GLU A 199 -20.73 4.75 4.80
C GLU A 199 -19.96 5.88 4.09
N GLY A 200 -20.07 7.13 4.53
CA GLY A 200 -19.36 8.25 3.88
C GLY A 200 -19.81 8.49 2.42
N THR A 201 -19.08 9.35 1.73
CA THR A 201 -19.44 9.82 0.37
C THR A 201 -19.25 8.74 -0.68
N ARG A 202 -20.24 8.60 -1.58
CA ARG A 202 -20.25 7.68 -2.71
C ARG A 202 -20.17 8.40 -4.05
N VAL A 203 -19.95 7.65 -5.12
CA VAL A 203 -19.90 8.18 -6.50
C VAL A 203 -21.15 9.01 -6.80
N ALA A 204 -22.34 8.50 -6.46
CA ALA A 204 -23.60 9.21 -6.68
C ALA A 204 -23.65 10.58 -5.96
N ASP A 205 -23.06 10.71 -4.77
CA ASP A 205 -23.00 11.96 -4.03
C ASP A 205 -22.05 12.96 -4.71
N LEU A 206 -20.89 12.49 -5.21
CA LEU A 206 -19.93 13.32 -5.93
C LEU A 206 -20.52 13.83 -7.27
N VAL A 207 -21.29 12.99 -7.96
CA VAL A 207 -22.04 13.39 -9.16
C VAL A 207 -23.10 14.43 -8.81
N ALA A 208 -23.92 14.19 -7.77
CA ALA A 208 -24.96 15.12 -7.35
C ALA A 208 -24.42 16.48 -6.87
N ALA A 209 -23.17 16.52 -6.43
CA ALA A 209 -22.47 17.72 -5.99
C ALA A 209 -21.60 18.37 -7.08
N ASP A 210 -21.71 17.92 -8.33
CA ASP A 210 -20.92 18.39 -9.49
C ASP A 210 -19.41 18.41 -9.21
N ARG A 211 -18.88 17.33 -8.61
CA ARG A 211 -17.47 17.22 -8.20
C ARG A 211 -16.57 16.44 -9.14
N LEU A 212 -17.09 15.86 -10.21
CA LEU A 212 -16.34 15.03 -11.16
C LEU A 212 -16.31 15.72 -12.54
N SER A 213 -15.18 15.70 -13.25
CA SER A 213 -15.08 16.26 -14.60
C SER A 213 -15.93 15.49 -15.60
N ASP A 214 -15.89 14.16 -15.49
CA ASP A 214 -16.54 13.21 -16.39
C ASP A 214 -17.30 12.19 -15.54
N PRO A 215 -18.55 12.49 -15.14
CA PRO A 215 -19.35 11.59 -14.31
C PRO A 215 -19.47 10.18 -14.93
N PRO A 216 -19.29 9.11 -14.13
CA PRO A 216 -19.38 7.75 -14.65
C PRO A 216 -20.82 7.44 -15.11
N VAL A 217 -20.92 6.69 -16.21
CA VAL A 217 -22.22 6.27 -16.78
C VAL A 217 -22.92 5.21 -15.93
N ALA A 218 -22.16 4.45 -15.14
CA ALA A 218 -22.64 3.41 -14.24
C ALA A 218 -21.68 3.28 -13.05
N GLU A 219 -22.19 2.76 -11.94
CA GLU A 219 -21.35 2.38 -10.81
C GLU A 219 -20.61 1.07 -11.07
N PHE A 220 -19.43 0.93 -10.46
CA PHE A 220 -18.67 -0.31 -10.49
C PHE A 220 -19.29 -1.38 -9.58
N VAL A 221 -19.50 -2.55 -10.17
CA VAL A 221 -19.92 -3.77 -9.49
C VAL A 221 -18.77 -4.77 -9.58
N THR A 222 -18.24 -5.16 -8.43
CA THR A 222 -17.17 -6.15 -8.36
C THR A 222 -17.62 -7.46 -9.01
N PRO A 223 -16.89 -8.00 -9.98
CA PRO A 223 -17.30 -9.22 -10.67
C PRO A 223 -17.41 -10.45 -9.76
N GLY A 224 -18.33 -11.34 -10.11
CA GLY A 224 -18.51 -12.63 -9.45
C GLY A 224 -19.62 -12.65 -8.39
N ASP A 225 -19.74 -13.78 -7.70
CA ASP A 225 -20.63 -13.91 -6.55
C ASP A 225 -20.05 -13.22 -5.30
N ALA A 226 -20.79 -13.24 -4.19
CA ALA A 226 -20.37 -12.54 -2.97
C ALA A 226 -19.00 -13.02 -2.44
N THR A 227 -18.68 -14.31 -2.58
CA THR A 227 -17.40 -14.88 -2.16
C THR A 227 -16.27 -14.37 -3.03
N THR A 228 -16.44 -14.42 -4.36
CA THR A 228 -15.45 -13.95 -5.33
C THR A 228 -15.24 -12.44 -5.18
N ALA A 229 -16.32 -11.66 -5.12
CA ALA A 229 -16.26 -10.21 -4.98
C ALA A 229 -15.58 -9.76 -3.68
N ALA A 230 -15.74 -10.52 -2.58
CA ALA A 230 -15.05 -10.24 -1.33
C ALA A 230 -13.52 -10.46 -1.46
N ALA A 231 -13.09 -11.56 -2.07
CA ALA A 231 -11.68 -11.86 -2.26
C ALA A 231 -10.99 -10.91 -3.25
N LEU A 232 -11.61 -10.66 -4.41
CA LEU A 232 -11.06 -9.75 -5.43
C LEU A 232 -10.93 -8.32 -4.90
N GLY A 233 -11.96 -7.83 -4.21
CA GLY A 233 -11.93 -6.50 -3.58
C GLY A 233 -10.90 -6.40 -2.46
N TYR A 234 -10.75 -7.47 -1.65
CA TYR A 234 -9.71 -7.54 -0.63
C TYR A 234 -8.31 -7.43 -1.23
N LEU A 235 -8.02 -8.23 -2.28
CA LEU A 235 -6.74 -8.22 -2.99
C LEU A 235 -6.47 -6.87 -3.67
N HIS A 236 -7.48 -6.25 -4.29
CA HIS A 236 -7.38 -4.90 -4.84
C HIS A 236 -6.90 -3.88 -3.80
N ALA A 237 -7.53 -3.85 -2.63
CA ALA A 237 -7.27 -2.84 -1.61
C ALA A 237 -6.14 -3.16 -0.62
N ASN A 238 -5.59 -4.37 -0.64
CA ASN A 238 -4.54 -4.78 0.30
C ASN A 238 -3.26 -5.28 -0.37
N CYS A 239 -3.32 -5.56 -1.67
CA CYS A 239 -2.19 -6.05 -2.45
C CYS A 239 -1.98 -5.25 -3.75
N GLY A 240 -3.08 -4.81 -4.38
CA GLY A 240 -3.08 -4.15 -5.69
C GLY A 240 -2.22 -2.89 -5.78
N HIS A 241 -1.99 -2.17 -4.70
CA HIS A 241 -1.12 -0.97 -4.72
C HIS A 241 0.36 -1.29 -5.00
N CYS A 242 0.83 -2.46 -4.55
CA CYS A 242 2.20 -2.92 -4.84
C CYS A 242 2.25 -3.82 -6.07
N HIS A 243 1.18 -4.60 -6.28
CA HIS A 243 1.02 -5.55 -7.37
C HIS A 243 0.15 -4.95 -8.50
N ASN A 244 0.78 -4.13 -9.33
CA ASN A 244 0.22 -3.53 -10.56
C ASN A 244 1.40 -3.09 -11.44
N GLU A 245 1.17 -2.70 -12.69
CA GLU A 245 2.23 -2.41 -13.68
C GLU A 245 3.23 -1.32 -13.26
N GLY A 246 2.79 -0.32 -12.48
CA GLY A 246 3.67 0.72 -11.92
C GLY A 246 4.17 0.42 -10.51
N GLY A 247 3.69 -0.66 -9.89
CA GLY A 247 3.88 -0.96 -8.47
C GLY A 247 5.24 -1.55 -8.14
N ALA A 248 5.63 -1.41 -6.87
CA ALA A 248 6.95 -1.85 -6.39
C ALA A 248 7.25 -3.35 -6.58
N ALA A 249 6.23 -4.21 -6.69
CA ALA A 249 6.42 -5.65 -6.89
C ALA A 249 6.44 -6.05 -8.37
N TRP A 250 6.10 -5.16 -9.30
CA TRP A 250 6.01 -5.48 -10.73
C TRP A 250 7.29 -6.05 -11.33
N PRO A 251 8.49 -5.45 -11.12
CA PRO A 251 9.72 -5.92 -11.76
C PRO A 251 10.10 -7.35 -11.41
N ASP A 252 9.64 -7.84 -10.26
CA ASP A 252 10.03 -9.15 -9.73
C ASP A 252 9.00 -10.24 -10.04
N VAL A 253 7.70 -9.91 -9.95
CA VAL A 253 6.64 -10.92 -10.04
C VAL A 253 5.70 -10.77 -11.22
N ASP A 254 5.62 -9.62 -11.92
CA ASP A 254 4.67 -9.43 -13.04
C ASP A 254 3.26 -9.92 -12.64
N MET A 255 2.70 -9.24 -11.63
CA MET A 255 1.42 -9.62 -11.03
C MET A 255 0.60 -8.37 -10.76
N THR A 256 -0.50 -8.23 -11.49
CA THR A 256 -1.52 -7.21 -11.23
C THR A 256 -2.58 -7.82 -10.31
N LEU A 257 -2.89 -7.12 -9.22
CA LEU A 257 -3.96 -7.46 -8.28
C LEU A 257 -4.98 -6.32 -8.12
N ARG A 258 -5.00 -5.36 -9.05
CA ARG A 258 -6.05 -4.33 -9.12
C ARG A 258 -7.21 -4.83 -9.98
N LEU A 259 -8.41 -4.37 -9.63
CA LEU A 259 -9.59 -4.39 -10.49
C LEU A 259 -9.62 -3.11 -11.32
N SER A 260 -10.13 -3.20 -12.54
CA SER A 260 -10.42 -2.07 -13.43
C SER A 260 -11.93 -1.77 -13.44
N ALA A 261 -12.28 -0.51 -13.70
CA ALA A 261 -13.63 0.00 -13.89
C ALA A 261 -14.43 -0.76 -14.95
N ASP A 262 -13.74 -1.31 -15.96
CA ASP A 262 -14.34 -2.07 -17.05
C ASP A 262 -14.44 -3.58 -16.78
N ASP A 263 -13.97 -4.05 -15.62
CA ASP A 263 -14.07 -5.46 -15.24
C ASP A 263 -15.54 -5.88 -15.06
N THR A 264 -15.95 -6.88 -15.83
CA THR A 264 -17.34 -7.39 -15.84
C THR A 264 -17.45 -8.88 -15.54
N SER A 265 -16.34 -9.62 -15.58
CA SER A 265 -16.28 -11.04 -15.19
C SER A 265 -15.00 -11.35 -14.43
N PRO A 266 -15.02 -12.22 -13.41
CA PRO A 266 -13.83 -12.55 -12.62
C PRO A 266 -12.67 -13.02 -13.49
N GLU A 267 -12.92 -13.97 -14.40
CA GLU A 267 -11.91 -14.64 -15.21
C GLU A 267 -11.25 -13.72 -16.26
N SER A 268 -11.94 -12.63 -16.65
CA SER A 268 -11.39 -11.63 -17.56
C SER A 268 -10.49 -10.61 -16.86
N THR A 269 -10.57 -10.49 -15.53
CA THR A 269 -9.77 -9.49 -14.79
C THR A 269 -8.28 -9.81 -14.89
N ALA A 270 -7.45 -8.76 -14.95
CA ALA A 270 -5.99 -8.91 -14.90
C ALA A 270 -5.56 -9.64 -13.60
N LEU A 271 -6.26 -9.36 -12.49
CA LEU A 271 -6.07 -10.05 -11.20
C LEU A 271 -6.19 -11.56 -11.34
N TRP A 272 -7.28 -12.05 -11.93
CA TRP A 272 -7.50 -13.48 -12.09
C TRP A 272 -6.45 -14.10 -13.01
N GLN A 273 -6.19 -13.48 -14.15
CA GLN A 273 -5.24 -13.96 -15.14
C GLN A 273 -3.81 -14.02 -14.60
N ALA A 274 -3.44 -13.10 -13.72
CA ALA A 274 -2.12 -13.05 -13.10
C ALA A 274 -1.96 -14.00 -11.90
N THR A 275 -3.02 -14.66 -11.43
CA THR A 275 -2.98 -15.46 -10.18
C THR A 275 -3.42 -16.90 -10.35
N VAL A 276 -4.60 -17.15 -10.91
CA VAL A 276 -5.26 -18.46 -10.87
C VAL A 276 -4.55 -19.44 -11.81
N GLY A 277 -3.95 -20.50 -11.24
CA GLY A 277 -3.18 -21.50 -11.98
C GLY A 277 -1.84 -20.99 -12.53
N VAL A 278 -1.39 -19.79 -12.13
CA VAL A 278 -0.10 -19.23 -12.53
C VAL A 278 0.99 -19.69 -11.57
N GLU A 279 2.11 -20.19 -12.10
CA GLU A 279 3.23 -20.66 -11.27
C GLU A 279 3.91 -19.52 -10.48
N VAL A 280 4.42 -19.84 -9.30
CA VAL A 280 5.26 -18.90 -8.54
C VAL A 280 6.67 -18.84 -9.12
N THR A 281 7.23 -17.62 -9.20
CA THR A 281 8.58 -17.38 -9.76
C THR A 281 9.59 -16.92 -8.70
N ARG A 282 9.08 -16.38 -7.59
CA ARG A 282 9.79 -15.58 -6.57
C ARG A 282 9.44 -15.98 -5.13
N PHE A 283 8.97 -17.22 -4.99
CA PHE A 283 8.64 -17.82 -3.71
C PHE A 283 8.82 -19.32 -3.83
N THR A 284 9.35 -19.96 -2.80
CA THR A 284 9.54 -21.41 -2.79
C THR A 284 9.20 -21.95 -1.43
N SER A 285 8.22 -22.86 -1.39
CA SER A 285 7.85 -23.60 -0.19
C SER A 285 7.42 -25.01 -0.60
N PRO A 286 7.72 -26.06 0.20
CA PRO A 286 7.35 -27.42 -0.13
C PRO A 286 5.85 -27.56 -0.43
N GLY A 287 5.53 -28.08 -1.62
CA GLY A 287 4.14 -28.31 -2.05
C GLY A 287 3.44 -27.08 -2.64
N ILE A 288 4.09 -25.91 -2.69
CA ILE A 288 3.53 -24.70 -3.29
C ILE A 288 4.09 -24.50 -4.70
N VAL A 289 3.21 -24.58 -5.69
CA VAL A 289 3.56 -24.41 -7.13
C VAL A 289 2.89 -23.19 -7.73
N TYR A 290 1.64 -22.91 -7.35
CA TYR A 290 0.84 -21.84 -7.94
C TYR A 290 0.69 -20.64 -7.00
N ARG A 291 0.57 -19.44 -7.59
CA ARG A 291 0.18 -18.21 -6.88
C ARG A 291 -1.17 -18.44 -6.19
N VAL A 292 -2.13 -18.93 -6.97
CA VAL A 292 -3.42 -19.48 -6.53
C VAL A 292 -3.62 -20.84 -7.18
N ALA A 293 -3.69 -21.90 -6.36
CA ALA A 293 -4.04 -23.25 -6.79
C ALA A 293 -5.57 -23.44 -6.70
N PRO A 294 -6.30 -23.58 -7.82
CA PRO A 294 -7.76 -23.73 -7.80
C PRO A 294 -8.21 -24.90 -6.91
N GLY A 295 -9.19 -24.65 -6.04
CA GLY A 295 -9.73 -25.65 -5.12
C GLY A 295 -8.85 -26.00 -3.91
N ASP A 296 -7.61 -25.50 -3.83
CA ASP A 296 -6.66 -25.83 -2.77
C ASP A 296 -5.99 -24.58 -2.17
N PRO A 297 -6.60 -23.97 -1.13
CA PRO A 297 -6.03 -22.81 -0.46
C PRO A 297 -4.72 -23.12 0.28
N ASP A 298 -4.47 -24.37 0.70
CA ASP A 298 -3.24 -24.73 1.40
C ASP A 298 -2.05 -24.92 0.44
N ALA A 299 -2.33 -25.24 -0.83
CA ALA A 299 -1.35 -25.27 -1.90
C ALA A 299 -1.12 -23.91 -2.60
N SER A 300 -1.76 -22.83 -2.12
CA SER A 300 -1.75 -21.50 -2.73
C SER A 300 -0.75 -20.56 -2.07
N ALA A 301 0.22 -20.03 -2.83
CA ALA A 301 1.26 -19.16 -2.30
C ALA A 301 0.70 -17.87 -1.68
N VAL A 302 -0.32 -17.27 -2.29
CA VAL A 302 -0.96 -16.04 -1.77
C VAL A 302 -1.43 -16.24 -0.33
N VAL A 303 -2.08 -17.37 -0.03
CA VAL A 303 -2.61 -17.71 1.30
C VAL A 303 -1.48 -17.95 2.30
N VAL A 304 -0.44 -18.69 1.91
CA VAL A 304 0.73 -18.93 2.76
C VAL A 304 1.37 -17.61 3.18
N ARG A 305 1.65 -16.73 2.22
CA ARG A 305 2.38 -15.48 2.47
C ARG A 305 1.57 -14.46 3.27
N MET A 306 0.25 -14.36 3.04
CA MET A 306 -0.60 -13.47 3.84
C MET A 306 -0.81 -13.95 5.29
N SER A 307 -0.54 -15.23 5.56
CA SER A 307 -0.75 -15.86 6.87
C SER A 307 0.48 -15.83 7.78
N VAL A 308 1.62 -15.33 7.30
CA VAL A 308 2.86 -15.27 8.08
C VAL A 308 3.26 -13.83 8.39
N ARG A 309 3.93 -13.63 9.53
CA ARG A 309 4.46 -12.35 9.98
C ARG A 309 5.88 -12.54 10.53
N GLY A 310 6.71 -11.50 10.46
CA GLY A 310 8.09 -11.47 10.96
C GLY A 310 9.10 -12.31 10.18
N THR A 311 8.75 -12.75 8.96
CA THR A 311 9.65 -13.53 8.09
C THR A 311 9.79 -12.85 6.73
N HIS A 312 10.82 -13.22 5.96
CA HIS A 312 11.00 -12.77 4.58
C HIS A 312 9.77 -13.10 3.69
N ASP A 313 9.05 -14.18 4.02
CA ASP A 313 7.89 -14.62 3.25
C ASP A 313 6.62 -13.80 3.55
N GLN A 314 6.64 -12.93 4.56
CA GLN A 314 5.53 -12.08 4.97
C GLN A 314 4.98 -11.25 3.81
N MET A 315 3.66 -11.25 3.67
CA MET A 315 2.92 -10.30 2.85
C MET A 315 1.76 -9.65 3.63
N PRO A 316 1.57 -8.32 3.52
CA PRO A 316 2.46 -7.36 2.87
C PRO A 316 3.79 -7.18 3.65
N PRO A 317 4.89 -6.78 2.99
CA PRO A 317 6.24 -6.82 3.57
C PRO A 317 6.51 -5.68 4.57
N LEU A 318 5.57 -4.74 4.74
CA LEU A 318 5.74 -3.54 5.55
C LEU A 318 4.42 -3.11 6.21
N ALA A 319 4.54 -2.33 7.29
CA ALA A 319 3.45 -1.66 8.03
C ALA A 319 2.36 -2.57 8.62
N THR A 320 2.64 -3.85 8.81
CA THR A 320 1.75 -4.78 9.53
C THR A 320 2.55 -5.83 10.29
N GLU A 321 2.17 -6.06 11.53
CA GLU A 321 2.68 -7.11 12.41
C GLU A 321 1.63 -8.19 12.68
N VAL A 322 0.36 -7.94 12.33
CA VAL A 322 -0.78 -8.81 12.67
C VAL A 322 -1.41 -9.41 11.41
N VAL A 323 -1.65 -10.72 11.44
CA VAL A 323 -2.39 -11.43 10.39
C VAL A 323 -3.84 -10.95 10.36
N HIS A 324 -4.31 -10.52 9.19
CA HIS A 324 -5.70 -10.18 8.97
C HIS A 324 -6.53 -11.45 8.73
N ALA A 325 -6.97 -12.10 9.80
CA ALA A 325 -7.66 -13.39 9.73
C ALA A 325 -8.87 -13.38 8.78
N ASP A 326 -9.71 -12.34 8.83
CA ASP A 326 -10.90 -12.23 7.97
C ASP A 326 -10.54 -12.09 6.48
N GLY A 327 -9.47 -11.35 6.17
CA GLY A 327 -8.96 -11.24 4.80
C GLY A 327 -8.37 -12.54 4.27
N VAL A 328 -7.64 -13.28 5.14
CA VAL A 328 -7.16 -14.62 4.81
C VAL A 328 -8.33 -15.54 4.51
N GLU A 329 -9.34 -15.56 5.37
CA GLU A 329 -10.50 -16.42 5.19
C GLU A 329 -11.30 -16.09 3.93
N ALA A 330 -11.48 -14.80 3.61
CA ALA A 330 -12.13 -14.39 2.37
C ALA A 330 -11.41 -14.95 1.12
N VAL A 331 -10.09 -14.88 1.10
CA VAL A 331 -9.28 -15.41 -0.02
C VAL A 331 -9.30 -16.94 -0.03
N ARG A 332 -9.23 -17.60 1.13
CA ARG A 332 -9.32 -19.07 1.23
C ARG A 332 -10.68 -19.59 0.73
N ALA A 333 -11.77 -18.93 1.11
CA ALA A 333 -13.12 -19.29 0.70
C ALA A 333 -13.29 -19.16 -0.83
N TRP A 334 -12.76 -18.08 -1.42
CA TRP A 334 -12.74 -17.92 -2.86
C TRP A 334 -11.95 -19.02 -3.56
N ILE A 335 -10.72 -19.31 -3.12
CA ILE A 335 -9.88 -20.35 -3.73
C ILE A 335 -10.54 -21.73 -3.64
N THR A 336 -11.20 -22.04 -2.53
CA THR A 336 -11.93 -23.30 -2.33
C THR A 336 -13.11 -23.44 -3.32
N ALA A 337 -13.69 -22.33 -3.77
CA ALA A 337 -14.83 -22.31 -4.67
C ALA A 337 -14.46 -22.31 -6.16
N LEU A 338 -13.16 -22.17 -6.51
CA LEU A 338 -12.62 -22.30 -7.87
C LEU A 338 -12.68 -23.76 -8.35
#